data_AF-A0A538H4U6-F1
#
_entry.id   AF-A0A538H4U6-F1
#
_cell.length_a   1.000
_cell.length_b   1.000
_cell.length_c   1.000
_cell.angle_alpha   90.00
_cell.angle_beta   90.00
_cell.angle_gamma   90.00
#
_symmetry.space_group_name_H-M   'P 1'
#
loop_
_entity.id
_entity.type
_entity.pdbx_description
1 polymer ?
#
loop_
_entity_poly.entity_id
_entity_poly.type
_entity_poly.pdbx_seq_one_letter_code
_entity_poly.pdbx_strand_id
1 'polypeptide(L)'
;MALTPVEIRHVRLGRGLFGYGRAPTDRVLEEIVSSFEEVWRDRADLADKVEQLESDLERFRELEALLRSTLVSAERTAAELKTQAMREADLIVEEARAEARSIVRQAAADNERLEADSARIRALLRAALATIEASDEDEDDVEEDARPAAA
;
A
#
# COMPACT_ATOMS: atom_id res chain seq x y z
N MET A 1 45.90 38.00 -18.98
CA MET A 1 46.01 37.39 -20.33
C MET A 1 47.28 36.57 -20.35
N ALA A 2 47.16 35.25 -20.49
CA ALA A 2 48.30 34.37 -20.68
C ALA A 2 48.51 34.15 -22.18
N LEU A 3 49.76 34.13 -22.63
CA LEU A 3 50.08 33.82 -24.02
C LEU A 3 49.66 32.38 -24.33
N THR A 4 49.01 32.18 -25.46
CA THR A 4 48.75 30.85 -26.02
C THR A 4 50.07 30.25 -26.54
N PRO A 5 50.18 28.92 -26.64
CA PRO A 5 51.41 28.31 -27.17
C PRO A 5 51.75 28.80 -28.59
N VAL A 6 50.72 29.07 -29.40
CA VAL A 6 50.85 29.67 -30.73
C VAL A 6 51.42 31.09 -30.65
N GLU A 7 50.97 31.91 -29.71
CA GLU A 7 51.51 33.26 -29.53
C GLU A 7 52.97 33.23 -29.07
N ILE A 8 53.34 32.32 -28.14
CA ILE A 8 54.73 32.15 -27.68
C ILE A 8 55.65 31.81 -28.85
N ARG A 9 55.20 30.94 -29.77
CA ARG A 9 55.95 30.54 -30.98
C ARG A 9 56.24 31.72 -31.93
N HIS A 10 55.43 32.79 -31.88
CA HIS A 10 55.60 33.98 -32.72
C HIS A 10 56.27 35.15 -31.99
N VAL A 11 56.64 35.02 -30.71
CA VAL A 11 57.34 36.06 -29.96
C VAL A 11 58.73 36.28 -30.58
N ARG A 12 59.02 37.51 -31.00
CA ARG A 12 60.36 37.92 -31.44
C ARG A 12 61.01 38.77 -30.36
N LEU A 13 62.08 38.27 -29.77
CA LEU A 13 62.87 39.01 -28.79
C LEU A 13 63.76 40.05 -29.49
N GLY A 14 63.80 41.27 -28.94
CA GLY A 14 64.66 42.35 -29.42
C GLY A 14 66.15 42.07 -29.17
N ARG A 15 67.03 42.70 -29.95
CA ARG A 15 68.49 42.56 -29.80
C ARG A 15 69.05 43.68 -28.91
N GLY A 16 69.99 43.35 -28.02
CA GLY A 16 70.70 44.30 -27.17
C GLY A 16 72.17 43.92 -26.99
N LEU A 17 73.04 44.91 -26.73
CA LEU A 17 74.51 44.71 -26.63
C LEU A 17 74.94 43.78 -25.47
N PHE A 18 74.11 43.61 -24.45
CA PHE A 18 74.37 42.75 -23.28
C PHE A 18 73.24 41.71 -23.05
N GLY A 19 72.60 41.25 -24.13
CA GLY A 19 71.47 40.32 -24.06
C GLY A 19 71.85 38.83 -23.94
N TYR A 20 70.84 37.99 -23.69
CA TYR A 20 71.00 36.54 -23.69
C TYR A 20 71.40 36.00 -25.08
N GLY A 21 72.12 34.88 -25.07
CA GLY A 21 72.50 34.18 -26.30
C GLY A 21 71.28 33.67 -27.05
N ARG A 22 71.20 33.94 -28.36
CA ARG A 22 70.05 33.61 -29.21
C ARG A 22 69.74 32.11 -29.23
N ALA A 23 70.70 31.26 -29.56
CA ALA A 23 70.46 29.82 -29.71
C ALA A 23 70.06 29.11 -28.40
N PRO A 24 70.63 29.43 -27.22
CA PRO A 24 70.11 28.93 -25.95
C PRO A 24 68.70 29.45 -25.64
N THR A 25 68.42 30.73 -25.90
CA THR A 25 67.10 31.33 -25.62
C THR A 25 66.02 30.73 -26.51
N ASP A 26 66.29 30.56 -27.80
CA ASP A 26 65.36 29.96 -28.77
C ASP A 26 65.02 28.52 -28.38
N ARG A 27 66.00 27.72 -27.90
CA ARG A 27 65.75 26.36 -27.38
C ARG A 27 64.84 26.34 -26.16
N VAL A 28 65.07 27.24 -25.20
CA VAL A 28 64.22 27.34 -24.01
C VAL A 28 62.80 27.77 -24.41
N LEU A 29 62.64 28.68 -25.38
CA LEU A 29 61.32 29.06 -25.89
C LEU A 29 60.62 27.87 -26.55
N GLU A 30 61.32 27.03 -27.31
CA GLU A 30 60.75 25.80 -27.89
C GLU A 30 60.30 24.81 -26.81
N GLU A 31 61.11 24.59 -25.77
CA GLU A 31 60.74 23.74 -24.62
C GLU A 31 59.52 24.30 -23.87
N ILE A 32 59.46 25.62 -23.66
CA ILE A 32 58.31 26.29 -23.03
C ILE A 32 57.06 26.10 -23.89
N VAL A 33 57.14 26.29 -25.21
CA VAL A 33 56.01 26.08 -26.12
C VAL A 33 55.49 24.64 -26.01
N SER A 34 56.38 23.65 -26.06
CA SER A 34 55.99 22.23 -25.95
C SER A 34 55.29 21.92 -24.62
N SER A 35 55.86 22.39 -23.50
CA SER A 35 55.26 22.19 -22.17
C SER A 35 53.91 22.91 -22.04
N PHE A 36 53.79 24.12 -22.61
CA PHE A 36 52.53 24.84 -22.61
C PHE A 36 51.46 24.18 -23.48
N GLU A 37 51.82 23.60 -24.64
CA GLU A 37 50.90 22.84 -25.49
C GLU A 37 50.32 21.63 -24.73
N GLU A 38 51.16 20.90 -23.99
CA GLU A 38 50.73 19.77 -23.15
C GLU A 38 49.77 20.23 -22.03
N VAL A 39 50.16 21.25 -21.27
CA VAL A 39 49.31 21.80 -20.18
C VAL A 39 47.97 22.32 -20.71
N TRP A 40 47.95 22.96 -21.89
CA TRP A 40 46.72 23.43 -22.50
C TRP A 40 45.81 22.29 -22.95
N ARG A 41 46.38 21.20 -23.45
CA ARG A 41 45.63 20.00 -23.82
C ARG A 41 45.02 19.33 -22.59
N ASP A 42 45.84 19.10 -21.56
CA ASP A 42 45.39 18.51 -20.30
C ASP A 42 44.30 19.36 -19.64
N ARG A 43 44.44 20.69 -19.69
CA ARG A 43 43.42 21.61 -19.19
C ARG A 43 42.10 21.45 -19.95
N ALA A 44 42.14 21.31 -21.27
CA ALA A 44 40.93 21.10 -22.07
C ALA A 44 40.27 19.77 -21.72
N ASP A 45 41.06 18.68 -21.69
CA ASP A 45 40.56 17.34 -21.35
C ASP A 45 39.96 17.30 -19.93
N LEU A 46 40.58 17.98 -18.97
CA LEU A 46 40.06 18.12 -17.61
C LEU A 46 38.79 18.97 -17.55
N ALA A 47 38.70 20.04 -18.33
CA ALA A 47 37.50 20.87 -18.39
C ALA A 47 36.30 20.07 -18.94
N ASP A 48 36.51 19.34 -20.03
CA ASP A 48 35.49 18.46 -20.62
C ASP A 48 35.04 17.38 -19.62
N LYS A 49 36.00 16.80 -18.87
CA LYS A 49 35.69 15.81 -17.84
C LYS A 49 34.90 16.41 -16.67
N VAL A 50 35.21 17.64 -16.27
CA VAL A 50 34.46 18.34 -15.21
C VAL A 50 33.03 18.59 -15.68
N GLU A 51 32.83 19.08 -16.89
CA GLU A 51 31.49 19.32 -17.44
C GLU A 51 30.66 18.02 -17.50
N GLN A 52 31.27 16.92 -17.95
CA GLN A 52 30.62 15.61 -17.95
C GLN A 52 30.24 15.14 -16.54
N LEU A 53 31.14 15.27 -15.57
CA LEU A 53 30.87 14.87 -14.18
C LEU A 53 29.81 15.74 -13.51
N GLU A 54 29.78 17.04 -13.81
CA GLU A 54 28.75 17.95 -13.33
C GLU A 54 27.37 17.58 -13.89
N SER A 55 27.29 17.26 -15.19
CA SER A 55 26.06 16.77 -15.83
C SER A 55 25.56 15.46 -15.21
N ASP A 56 26.47 14.50 -15.00
CA ASP A 56 26.13 13.23 -14.36
C ASP A 56 25.64 13.42 -12.93
N LEU A 57 26.26 14.34 -12.19
CA LEU A 57 25.93 14.63 -10.81
C LEU A 57 24.57 15.34 -10.69
N GLU A 58 24.22 16.22 -11.62
CA GLU A 58 22.89 16.81 -11.71
C GLU A 58 21.82 15.76 -11.98
N ARG A 59 22.06 14.86 -12.95
CA ARG A 59 21.17 13.71 -13.20
C ARG A 59 20.99 12.82 -11.97
N PHE A 60 22.05 12.53 -11.23
CA PHE A 60 21.95 11.73 -10.00
C PHE A 60 21.16 12.45 -8.91
N ARG A 61 21.30 13.77 -8.76
CA ARG A 61 20.51 14.56 -7.80
C ARG A 61 19.02 14.55 -8.16
N GLU A 62 18.68 14.67 -9.43
CA GLU A 62 17.29 14.56 -9.89
C GLU A 62 16.70 13.17 -9.60
N LEU A 63 17.47 12.11 -9.89
CA LEU A 63 17.07 10.74 -9.60
C LEU A 63 16.87 10.51 -8.10
N GLU A 64 17.79 11.01 -7.27
CA GLU A 64 17.69 10.92 -5.80
C GLU A 64 16.45 11.65 -5.28
N ALA A 65 16.15 12.85 -5.82
CA ALA A 65 14.95 13.60 -5.46
C ALA A 65 13.67 12.85 -5.83
N LEU A 66 13.63 12.26 -7.04
CA LEU A 66 12.50 11.44 -7.48
C LEU A 66 12.34 10.18 -6.62
N LEU A 67 13.44 9.52 -6.26
CA LEU A 67 13.40 8.32 -5.43
C LEU A 67 12.88 8.65 -4.02
N ARG A 68 13.35 9.76 -3.44
CA ARG A 68 12.86 10.26 -2.14
C ARG A 68 11.37 10.59 -2.19
N SER A 69 10.91 11.31 -3.21
CA SER A 69 9.48 11.66 -3.32
C SER A 69 8.61 10.41 -3.50
N THR A 70 9.06 9.45 -4.30
CA THR A 70 8.40 8.17 -4.51
C THR A 70 8.33 7.37 -3.21
N LEU A 71 9.43 7.29 -2.45
CA LEU A 71 9.47 6.58 -1.18
C LEU A 71 8.48 7.18 -0.15
N VAL A 72 8.46 8.50 -0.02
CA VAL A 72 7.52 9.20 0.88
C VAL A 72 6.08 8.98 0.44
N SER A 73 5.81 9.00 -0.87
CA SER A 73 4.48 8.71 -1.41
C SER A 73 4.05 7.27 -1.13
N ALA A 74 4.95 6.31 -1.33
CA ALA A 74 4.71 4.90 -1.05
C ALA A 74 4.45 4.65 0.45
N GLU A 75 5.21 5.30 1.35
CA GLU A 75 5.01 5.21 2.79
C GLU A 75 3.64 5.76 3.21
N ARG A 76 3.24 6.93 2.68
CA ARG A 76 1.91 7.51 2.92
C ARG A 76 0.80 6.59 2.43
N THR A 77 0.93 6.08 1.21
CA THR A 77 -0.04 5.15 0.61
C THR A 77 -0.17 3.87 1.45
N ALA A 78 0.95 3.32 1.93
CA ALA A 78 0.94 2.14 2.78
C ALA A 78 0.25 2.42 4.14
N ALA A 79 0.50 3.59 4.74
CA ALA A 79 -0.14 4.00 5.99
C ALA A 79 -1.66 4.23 5.82
N GLU A 80 -2.07 4.85 4.72
CA GLU A 80 -3.47 5.03 4.35
C GLU A 80 -4.17 3.68 4.14
N LEU A 81 -3.56 2.78 3.35
CA LEU A 81 -4.09 1.45 3.10
C LEU A 81 -4.24 0.64 4.39
N LYS A 82 -3.25 0.70 5.29
CA LYS A 82 -3.32 0.05 6.60
C LYS A 82 -4.49 0.61 7.42
N THR A 83 -4.65 1.92 7.44
CA THR A 83 -5.74 2.58 8.18
C THR A 83 -7.11 2.22 7.61
N GLN A 84 -7.25 2.18 6.28
CA GLN A 84 -8.47 1.76 5.60
C GLN A 84 -8.79 0.29 5.90
N ALA A 85 -7.82 -0.62 5.78
CA ALA A 85 -8.01 -2.03 6.07
C ALA A 85 -8.43 -2.28 7.53
N MET A 86 -7.89 -1.52 8.48
CA MET A 86 -8.32 -1.60 9.88
C MET A 86 -9.78 -1.16 10.06
N ARG A 87 -10.19 -0.05 9.42
CA ARG A 87 -11.59 0.42 9.46
C ARG A 87 -12.55 -0.57 8.81
N GLU A 88 -12.18 -1.13 7.66
CA GLU A 88 -12.98 -2.15 6.98
C GLU A 88 -13.09 -3.41 7.83
N ALA A 89 -12.01 -3.86 8.47
CA ALA A 89 -12.05 -4.99 9.38
C ALA A 89 -12.99 -4.74 10.57
N ASP A 90 -12.92 -3.55 11.19
CA ASP A 90 -13.81 -3.19 12.29
C ASP A 90 -15.28 -3.17 11.84
N LEU A 91 -15.56 -2.62 10.65
CA LEU A 91 -16.91 -2.62 10.07
C LEU A 91 -17.42 -4.04 9.82
N ILE A 92 -16.61 -4.90 9.21
CA ILE A 92 -16.98 -6.31 8.96
C ILE A 92 -17.31 -7.02 10.28
N VAL A 93 -16.51 -6.80 11.33
CA VAL A 93 -16.76 -7.40 12.64
C VAL A 93 -18.05 -6.88 13.26
N GLU A 94 -18.33 -5.58 13.16
CA GLU A 94 -19.58 -5.01 13.69
C GLU A 94 -20.82 -5.48 12.90
N GLU A 95 -20.74 -5.58 11.58
CA GLU A 95 -21.80 -6.15 10.74
C GLU A 95 -22.05 -7.62 11.08
N ALA A 96 -21.00 -8.43 11.16
CA ALA A 96 -21.11 -9.84 11.54
C ALA A 96 -21.74 -10.02 12.94
N ARG A 97 -21.36 -9.15 13.90
CA ARG A 97 -21.99 -9.15 15.23
C ARG A 97 -23.46 -8.74 15.18
N ALA A 98 -23.82 -7.75 14.37
CA ALA A 98 -25.20 -7.31 14.20
C ALA A 98 -26.06 -8.40 13.57
N GLU A 99 -25.55 -9.07 12.54
CA GLU A 99 -26.20 -10.19 11.86
C GLU A 99 -26.37 -11.37 12.82
N ALA A 100 -25.33 -11.76 13.55
CA ALA A 100 -25.42 -12.81 14.56
C ALA A 100 -26.49 -12.52 15.62
N ARG A 101 -26.55 -11.28 16.14
CA ARG A 101 -27.61 -10.85 17.06
C ARG A 101 -29.01 -10.90 16.43
N SER A 102 -29.12 -10.62 15.13
CA SER A 102 -30.38 -10.73 14.39
C SER A 102 -30.83 -12.18 14.29
N ILE A 103 -29.92 -13.08 13.89
CA ILE A 103 -30.17 -14.51 13.77
C ILE A 103 -30.60 -15.10 15.12
N VAL A 104 -29.90 -14.78 16.21
CA VAL A 104 -30.25 -15.27 17.55
C VAL A 104 -31.64 -14.79 17.97
N ARG A 105 -31.99 -13.52 17.72
CA ARG A 105 -33.32 -12.99 18.04
C ARG A 105 -34.41 -13.68 17.22
N GLN A 106 -34.17 -13.91 15.92
CA GLN A 106 -35.12 -14.61 15.07
C GLN A 106 -35.32 -16.06 15.53
N ALA A 107 -34.23 -16.77 15.83
CA ALA A 107 -34.30 -18.14 16.33
C ALA A 107 -35.03 -18.24 17.68
N ALA A 108 -34.84 -17.28 18.58
CA ALA A 108 -35.57 -17.22 19.85
C ALA A 108 -37.08 -16.99 19.63
N ALA A 109 -37.44 -16.04 18.76
CA ALA A 109 -38.85 -15.77 18.43
C ALA A 109 -39.53 -16.98 17.75
N ASP A 110 -38.82 -17.66 16.85
CA ASP A 110 -39.30 -18.88 16.21
C ASP A 110 -39.47 -20.01 17.23
N ASN A 111 -38.55 -20.14 18.20
CA ASN A 111 -38.65 -21.12 19.27
C ASN A 111 -39.87 -20.87 20.17
N GLU A 112 -40.08 -19.64 20.64
CA GLU A 112 -41.25 -19.25 21.42
C GLU A 112 -42.56 -19.54 20.68
N ARG A 113 -42.61 -19.26 19.38
CA ARG A 113 -43.76 -19.57 18.53
C ARG A 113 -44.01 -21.08 18.44
N LEU A 114 -42.97 -21.88 18.23
CA LEU A 114 -43.08 -23.33 18.16
C LEU A 114 -43.52 -23.94 19.49
N GLU A 115 -43.04 -23.41 20.62
CA GLU A 115 -43.48 -23.83 21.96
C GLU A 115 -44.97 -23.51 22.18
N ALA A 116 -45.41 -22.32 21.80
CA ALA A 116 -46.83 -21.93 21.87
C ALA A 116 -47.72 -22.81 20.97
N ASP A 117 -47.29 -23.07 19.74
CA ASP A 117 -47.99 -23.97 18.82
C ASP A 117 -48.06 -25.40 19.38
N SER A 118 -46.96 -25.91 19.94
CA SER A 118 -46.91 -27.23 20.59
C SER A 118 -47.86 -27.32 21.80
N ALA A 119 -47.86 -26.30 22.66
CA ALA A 119 -48.77 -26.22 23.80
C ALA A 119 -50.24 -26.19 23.36
N ARG A 120 -50.58 -25.41 22.32
CA ARG A 120 -51.92 -25.37 21.73
C ARG A 120 -52.35 -26.73 21.21
N ILE A 121 -51.50 -27.41 20.45
CA ILE A 121 -51.80 -28.75 19.90
C ILE A 121 -52.04 -29.75 21.03
N ARG A 122 -51.21 -29.75 22.08
CA ARG A 122 -51.42 -30.62 23.25
C ARG A 122 -52.73 -30.33 23.97
N ALA A 123 -53.12 -29.07 24.10
CA ALA A 123 -54.40 -28.69 24.71
C ALA A 123 -55.60 -29.19 23.88
N LEU A 124 -55.54 -29.02 22.54
CA LEU A 124 -56.58 -29.53 21.64
C LEU A 124 -56.69 -31.05 21.70
N LEU A 125 -55.57 -31.77 21.74
CA LEU A 125 -55.56 -33.24 21.87
C LEU A 125 -56.19 -33.69 23.20
N ARG A 126 -55.85 -33.04 24.32
CA ARG A 126 -56.47 -33.35 25.62
C ARG A 126 -57.98 -33.11 25.62
N ALA A 127 -58.42 -31.99 25.04
CA ALA A 127 -59.85 -31.69 24.94
C ALA A 127 -60.58 -32.72 24.07
N ALA A 128 -60.00 -33.11 22.94
CA ALA A 128 -60.56 -34.15 22.06
C ALA A 128 -60.65 -35.52 22.74
N LEU A 129 -59.63 -35.91 23.51
CA LEU A 129 -59.66 -37.15 24.30
C LEU A 129 -60.74 -37.11 25.38
N ALA A 130 -60.85 -36.02 26.14
CA ALA A 130 -61.88 -35.87 27.17
C ALA A 130 -63.31 -35.93 26.58
N THR A 131 -63.53 -35.41 25.36
CA THR A 131 -64.83 -35.57 24.70
C THR A 131 -65.13 -37.01 24.29
N ILE A 132 -64.12 -37.81 23.93
CA ILE A 132 -64.32 -39.23 23.62
C ILE A 132 -64.63 -40.01 24.90
N GLU A 133 -63.86 -39.78 25.98
CA GLU A 133 -64.10 -40.41 27.28
C GLU A 133 -65.51 -40.11 27.81
N ALA A 134 -65.99 -38.87 27.69
CA ALA A 134 -67.35 -38.51 28.07
C ALA A 134 -68.42 -39.19 27.20
N SER A 135 -68.15 -39.39 25.90
CA SER A 135 -69.09 -40.11 25.01
C SER A 135 -69.12 -41.62 25.26
N ASP A 136 -68.00 -42.22 25.66
CA ASP A 136 -67.94 -43.63 26.06
C ASP A 136 -68.69 -43.86 27.38
N GLU A 137 -68.57 -42.94 28.36
CA GLU A 137 -69.33 -42.97 29.62
C GLU A 137 -70.85 -42.81 29.41
N ASP A 138 -71.27 -41.93 28.48
CA ASP A 138 -72.68 -41.76 28.11
C ASP A 138 -73.26 -43.02 27.41
N GLU A 139 -72.45 -43.80 26.67
CA GLU A 139 -72.89 -45.07 26.05
C GLU A 139 -73.04 -46.20 27.08
N ASP A 140 -72.14 -46.30 28.06
CA ASP A 140 -72.21 -47.28 29.14
C ASP A 140 -73.43 -47.03 30.07
N ASP A 141 -73.75 -45.76 30.38
CA ASP A 141 -74.92 -45.39 31.20
C ASP A 141 -76.24 -45.72 30.49
N VAL A 142 -76.30 -45.58 29.16
CA VAL A 142 -77.48 -45.95 28.35
C VAL A 142 -77.64 -47.48 28.25
N GLU A 143 -76.53 -48.23 28.20
CA GLU A 143 -76.57 -49.70 28.17
C GLU A 143 -76.90 -50.32 29.55
N GLU A 144 -76.54 -49.65 30.66
CA GLU A 144 -76.93 -50.05 32.01
C GLU A 144 -78.42 -49.81 32.30
N ASP A 145 -78.97 -48.67 31.89
CA ASP A 145 -80.40 -48.32 32.07
C ASP A 145 -81.32 -49.10 31.10
N ALA A 146 -80.78 -49.66 30.02
CA ALA A 146 -81.49 -50.51 29.06
C ALA A 146 -81.60 -51.99 29.48
N ARG A 147 -80.96 -52.43 30.58
CA ARG A 147 -81.12 -53.79 31.10
C ARG A 147 -82.45 -53.92 31.84
N PRO A 148 -83.40 -54.76 31.39
CA PRO A 148 -84.65 -54.93 32.12
C PRO A 148 -84.37 -55.63 33.45
N ALA A 149 -84.96 -55.10 34.53
CA ALA A 149 -85.03 -55.78 35.83
C ALA A 149 -85.77 -57.12 35.67
N ALA A 150 -85.02 -58.20 35.49
CA ALA A 150 -85.55 -59.55 35.45
C ALA A 150 -85.91 -60.02 36.87
N ALA A 151 -87.19 -60.37 37.07
CA ALA A 151 -87.73 -61.10 38.21
C ALA A 151 -87.70 -62.62 37.95
#